data_AF-A0A938SIH2-F1
#
_entry.id   AF-A0A938SIH2-F1
#
_cell.length_a   1.000
_cell.length_b   1.000
_cell.length_c   1.000
_cell.angle_alpha   90.00
_cell.angle_beta   90.00
_cell.angle_gamma   90.00
#
_symmetry.space_group_name_H-M   'P 1'
#
loop_
_entity.id
_entity.type
_entity.pdbx_description
1 polymer ?
#
loop_
_entity_poly.entity_id
_entity_poly.type
_entity_poly.pdbx_seq_one_letter_code
_entity_poly.pdbx_strand_id
1 'polypeptide(L)'
;MRTLMMLALLSLALHAQAQPVVVDDFASPQPTGWQVSGSPDYYKGGFGAKGVSIVPSADDGKPSLRAAIHIRADAPTPACWLTKTLPSLPGLHRWERLTFRFKLTSIAGLAADKALLCRFRTGPTTFADLPFAQPAQVKVGEWQDACVRFDAFEKPVNIYINYFESLKELTFRFGAEQDKGFDGEFWVSAIRFHAKSPPDWKHEPRITPRQASGLRRALLITHSAASFYFVRETMEALGVAVDRRLFRGLHFPVFGFPGGTTELFNSEMIALVDVDPYVLTRGQVELLCDYVASGGGLLFVAGPNTL
;
A
#
# COMPACT_ATOMS: atom_id res chain seq x y z
N MET A 1 39.14 2.47 20.25
CA MET A 1 38.60 1.53 19.24
C MET A 1 37.08 1.33 19.34
N ARG A 2 36.48 1.11 20.52
CA ARG A 2 35.02 0.90 20.66
C ARG A 2 34.15 2.09 20.21
N THR A 3 34.63 3.33 20.36
CA THR A 3 33.89 4.55 19.96
C THR A 3 33.84 4.78 18.45
N LEU A 4 34.81 4.28 17.68
CA LEU A 4 34.82 4.38 16.22
C LEU A 4 33.89 3.36 15.54
N MET A 5 33.64 2.20 16.16
CA MET A 5 32.66 1.21 15.65
C MET A 5 31.21 1.70 15.76
N MET A 6 30.87 2.50 16.78
CA MET A 6 29.52 3.04 16.96
C MET A 6 29.17 4.12 15.92
N LEU A 7 30.13 4.97 15.52
CA LEU A 7 29.91 5.94 14.44
C LEU A 7 29.81 5.28 13.06
N ALA A 8 30.54 4.19 12.80
CA ALA A 8 30.42 3.44 11.54
C ALA A 8 29.06 2.71 11.42
N LEU A 9 28.52 2.18 12.53
CA LEU A 9 27.19 1.56 12.56
C LEU A 9 26.05 2.59 12.44
N LEU A 10 26.20 3.79 13.02
CA LEU A 10 25.24 4.88 12.78
C LEU A 10 25.27 5.38 11.32
N SER A 11 26.44 5.41 10.69
CA SER A 11 26.60 5.84 9.29
C SER A 11 25.98 4.85 8.30
N LEU A 12 26.01 3.55 8.63
CA LEU A 12 25.35 2.47 7.88
C LEU A 12 23.82 2.45 8.09
N ALA A 13 23.33 2.91 9.26
CA ALA A 13 21.89 3.06 9.52
C ALA A 13 21.31 4.33 8.87
N LEU A 14 22.09 5.40 8.73
CA LEU A 14 21.68 6.66 8.09
C LEU A 14 21.60 6.59 6.55
N HIS A 15 22.19 5.57 5.92
CA HIS A 15 22.13 5.34 4.47
C HIS A 15 21.17 4.23 4.04
N ALA A 16 20.39 3.66 4.97
CA ALA A 16 19.28 2.79 4.60
C ALA A 16 18.08 3.63 4.12
N GLN A 17 18.27 4.45 3.08
CA GLN A 17 17.17 4.66 2.15
C GLN A 17 16.77 3.26 1.68
N ALA A 18 15.54 2.84 1.99
CA ALA A 18 15.04 1.52 1.63
C ALA A 18 15.35 1.26 0.16
N GLN A 19 16.30 0.35 -0.12
CA GLN A 19 16.70 0.08 -1.50
C GLN A 19 15.47 -0.33 -2.31
N PRO A 20 15.35 0.10 -3.58
CA PRO A 20 14.21 -0.27 -4.40
C PRO A 20 14.09 -1.80 -4.49
N VAL A 21 12.87 -2.31 -4.33
CA VAL A 21 12.58 -3.72 -4.52
C VAL A 21 12.48 -3.99 -6.01
N VAL A 22 13.41 -4.79 -6.52
CA VAL A 22 13.43 -5.22 -7.92
C VAL A 22 12.31 -6.23 -8.15
N VAL A 23 11.39 -5.90 -9.05
CA VAL A 23 10.33 -6.81 -9.49
C VAL A 23 10.87 -7.76 -10.54
N ASP A 24 11.55 -7.21 -11.53
CA ASP A 24 12.23 -7.97 -12.57
C ASP A 24 13.32 -7.08 -13.21
N ASP A 25 14.53 -7.62 -13.28
CA ASP A 25 15.67 -7.02 -13.99
C ASP A 25 15.97 -7.76 -15.30
N PHE A 26 15.20 -8.81 -15.61
CA PHE A 26 15.31 -9.61 -16.82
C PHE A 26 16.68 -10.29 -17.00
N ALA A 27 17.42 -10.52 -15.91
CA ALA A 27 18.71 -11.22 -15.96
C ALA A 27 18.57 -12.70 -16.39
N SER A 28 17.41 -13.32 -16.13
CA SER A 28 17.10 -14.67 -16.62
C SER A 28 16.70 -14.62 -18.10
N PRO A 29 17.21 -15.54 -18.95
CA PRO A 29 16.82 -15.60 -20.36
C PRO A 29 15.37 -16.06 -20.57
N GLN A 30 14.71 -16.60 -19.54
CA GLN A 30 13.32 -17.04 -19.60
C GLN A 30 12.41 -16.00 -18.95
N PRO A 31 11.27 -15.62 -19.59
CA PRO A 31 10.30 -14.67 -19.04
C PRO A 31 9.41 -15.32 -17.97
N THR A 32 10.03 -15.96 -16.97
CA THR A 32 9.33 -16.72 -15.93
C THR A 32 8.33 -15.85 -15.18
N GLY A 33 7.09 -16.34 -15.04
CA GLY A 33 6.02 -15.64 -14.34
C GLY A 33 5.38 -14.49 -15.12
N TRP A 34 5.79 -14.25 -16.37
CA TRP A 34 5.10 -13.32 -17.27
C TRP A 34 4.08 -14.05 -18.15
N GLN A 35 2.93 -13.43 -18.35
CA GLN A 35 1.88 -13.93 -19.21
C GLN A 35 1.18 -12.82 -19.99
N VAL A 36 0.74 -13.11 -21.21
CA VAL A 36 -0.09 -12.23 -22.02
C VAL A 36 -1.52 -12.77 -22.07
N SER A 37 -2.52 -11.90 -22.00
CA SER A 37 -3.93 -12.24 -22.14
C SER A 37 -4.69 -11.17 -22.93
N GLY A 38 -5.70 -11.61 -23.67
CA GLY A 38 -6.69 -10.74 -24.33
C GLY A 38 -8.05 -10.75 -23.62
N SER A 39 -8.13 -11.32 -22.42
CA SER A 39 -9.34 -11.41 -21.60
C SER A 39 -9.18 -10.67 -20.27
N PRO A 40 -10.23 -9.96 -19.79
CA PRO A 40 -10.22 -9.36 -18.45
C PRO A 40 -10.09 -10.39 -17.32
N ASP A 41 -10.35 -11.66 -17.61
CA ASP A 41 -10.17 -12.81 -16.72
C ASP A 41 -8.73 -13.35 -16.71
N TYR A 42 -7.74 -12.57 -17.16
CA TYR A 42 -6.32 -12.94 -17.21
C TYR A 42 -5.72 -13.45 -15.88
N TYR A 43 -6.32 -13.09 -14.74
CA TYR A 43 -5.93 -13.58 -13.41
C TYR A 43 -6.26 -15.06 -13.19
N LYS A 44 -7.12 -15.66 -14.03
CA LYS A 44 -7.38 -17.11 -14.09
C LYS A 44 -6.40 -17.85 -15.01
N GLY A 45 -5.48 -17.12 -15.66
CA GLY A 45 -4.55 -17.63 -16.66
C GLY A 45 -4.70 -16.91 -18.01
N GLY A 46 -3.57 -16.71 -18.70
CA GLY A 46 -3.52 -16.16 -20.06
C GLY A 46 -3.06 -17.17 -21.11
N PHE A 47 -2.56 -16.67 -22.24
CA PHE A 47 -1.93 -17.46 -23.31
C PHE A 47 -0.51 -17.97 -22.95
N GLY A 48 -0.15 -17.94 -21.66
CA GLY A 48 1.21 -18.16 -21.17
C GLY A 48 2.19 -17.08 -21.65
N ALA A 49 3.48 -17.43 -21.71
CA ALA A 49 4.55 -16.54 -22.19
C ALA A 49 4.64 -16.46 -23.73
N LYS A 50 3.62 -16.94 -24.46
CA LYS A 50 3.62 -16.90 -25.93
C LYS A 50 3.64 -15.45 -26.40
N GLY A 51 4.63 -15.10 -27.23
CA GLY A 51 4.83 -13.72 -27.68
C GLY A 51 5.61 -12.83 -26.70
N VAL A 52 6.12 -13.41 -25.60
CA VAL A 52 6.99 -12.74 -24.64
C VAL A 52 8.40 -13.35 -24.72
N SER A 53 9.42 -12.51 -24.72
CA SER A 53 10.83 -12.94 -24.79
C SER A 53 11.74 -11.98 -24.03
N ILE A 54 12.88 -12.47 -23.57
CA ILE A 54 13.94 -11.66 -22.98
C ILE A 54 15.00 -11.39 -24.04
N VAL A 55 15.38 -10.12 -24.21
CA VAL A 55 16.39 -9.69 -25.16
C VAL A 55 17.58 -9.12 -24.37
N PRO A 56 18.75 -9.78 -24.34
CA PRO A 56 19.83 -9.47 -23.40
C PRO A 56 20.49 -8.09 -23.48
N SER A 57 20.38 -7.39 -24.61
CA SER A 57 21.10 -6.12 -24.84
C SER A 57 20.23 -5.12 -25.60
N ALA A 58 19.00 -4.91 -25.11
CA ALA A 58 17.99 -4.09 -25.77
C ALA A 58 17.94 -2.63 -25.29
N ASP A 59 18.38 -2.37 -24.05
CA ASP A 59 18.33 -1.07 -23.39
C ASP A 59 19.74 -0.68 -22.92
N ASP A 60 20.50 -0.01 -23.80
CA ASP A 60 21.89 0.39 -23.54
C ASP A 60 22.76 -0.78 -23.02
N GLY A 61 22.62 -1.95 -23.65
CA GLY A 61 23.32 -3.18 -23.30
C GLY A 61 22.69 -3.99 -22.16
N LYS A 62 21.59 -3.53 -21.56
CA LYS A 62 20.84 -4.25 -20.52
C LYS A 62 19.76 -5.18 -21.11
N PRO A 63 19.43 -6.25 -20.39
CA PRO A 63 18.32 -7.13 -20.77
C PRO A 63 16.96 -6.44 -20.59
N SER A 64 16.06 -6.73 -21.51
CA SER A 64 14.68 -6.22 -21.47
C SER A 64 13.69 -7.30 -21.89
N LEU A 65 12.48 -7.21 -21.34
CA LEU A 65 11.34 -7.99 -21.82
C LEU A 65 10.79 -7.34 -23.09
N ARG A 66 10.52 -8.15 -24.10
CA ARG A 66 9.75 -7.81 -25.31
C ARG A 66 8.46 -8.61 -25.30
N ALA A 67 7.33 -7.94 -25.47
CA ALA A 67 6.02 -8.55 -25.62
C ALA A 67 5.34 -8.03 -26.90
N ALA A 68 4.86 -8.93 -27.75
CA ALA A 68 3.96 -8.59 -28.84
C ALA A 68 2.56 -8.35 -28.27
N ILE A 69 1.99 -7.18 -28.56
CA ILE A 69 0.69 -6.74 -28.07
C ILE A 69 -0.23 -6.57 -29.27
N HIS A 70 -1.18 -7.48 -29.39
CA HIS A 70 -2.15 -7.50 -30.48
C HIS A 70 -3.57 -7.42 -29.92
N ILE A 71 -4.33 -6.43 -30.38
CA ILE A 71 -5.75 -6.22 -30.07
C ILE A 71 -6.48 -6.14 -31.41
N ARG A 72 -7.42 -7.05 -31.64
CA ARG A 72 -8.23 -7.02 -32.86
C ARG A 72 -9.21 -5.84 -32.82
N ALA A 73 -9.52 -5.28 -33.99
CA ALA A 73 -10.52 -4.22 -34.11
C ALA A 73 -11.91 -4.66 -33.61
N ASP A 74 -12.27 -5.93 -33.83
CA ASP A 74 -13.54 -6.54 -33.43
C ASP A 74 -13.48 -7.26 -32.07
N ALA A 75 -12.45 -6.98 -31.25
CA ALA A 75 -12.31 -7.64 -29.95
C ALA A 75 -13.46 -7.23 -29.00
N PRO A 76 -14.17 -8.20 -28.38
CA PRO A 76 -15.23 -7.90 -27.40
C PRO A 76 -14.74 -7.08 -26.21
N THR A 77 -13.45 -7.20 -25.88
CA THR A 77 -12.77 -6.30 -24.96
C THR A 77 -11.53 -5.77 -25.69
N PRO A 78 -11.49 -4.48 -26.05
CA PRO A 78 -10.38 -3.90 -26.82
C PRO A 78 -9.18 -3.63 -25.90
N ALA A 79 -8.66 -4.68 -25.27
CA ALA A 79 -7.53 -4.58 -24.36
C ALA A 79 -6.66 -5.84 -24.36
N CYS A 80 -5.40 -5.65 -24.01
CA CYS A 80 -4.42 -6.70 -23.79
C CYS A 80 -3.71 -6.47 -22.45
N TRP A 81 -3.36 -7.56 -21.76
CA TRP A 81 -2.77 -7.55 -20.44
C TRP A 81 -1.47 -8.35 -20.44
N LEU A 82 -0.36 -7.71 -20.08
CA LEU A 82 0.92 -8.34 -19.79
C LEU A 82 1.12 -8.37 -18.28
N THR A 83 1.01 -9.56 -17.68
CA THR A 83 0.95 -9.74 -16.22
C THR A 83 2.16 -10.48 -15.69
N LYS A 84 2.69 -10.01 -14.56
CA LYS A 84 3.70 -10.66 -13.74
C LYS A 84 3.10 -11.05 -12.40
N THR A 85 3.21 -12.34 -12.05
CA THR A 85 2.96 -12.79 -10.68
C THR A 85 4.09 -12.31 -9.77
N LEU A 86 3.72 -11.74 -8.63
CA LEU A 86 4.63 -11.19 -7.64
C LEU A 86 4.77 -12.15 -6.46
N PRO A 87 5.97 -12.23 -5.84
CA PRO A 87 6.15 -12.94 -4.59
C PRO A 87 5.49 -12.13 -3.47
N SER A 88 4.19 -12.37 -3.22
CA SER A 88 3.35 -11.80 -2.16
C SER A 88 3.93 -10.54 -1.48
N LEU A 89 3.96 -9.43 -2.21
CA LEU A 89 4.51 -8.17 -1.73
C LEU A 89 3.51 -7.47 -0.81
N PRO A 90 3.93 -6.60 0.13
CA PRO A 90 2.99 -5.76 0.88
C PRO A 90 2.08 -4.93 -0.04
N GLY A 91 0.89 -4.58 0.44
CA GLY A 91 -0.08 -3.75 -0.29
C GLY A 91 0.47 -2.38 -0.71
N LEU A 92 -0.23 -1.70 -1.64
CA LEU A 92 0.19 -0.41 -2.22
C LEU A 92 0.52 0.66 -1.19
N HIS A 93 -0.08 0.62 0.00
CA HIS A 93 0.15 1.59 1.06
C HIS A 93 1.61 1.69 1.54
N ARG A 94 2.42 0.63 1.38
CA ARG A 94 3.85 0.60 1.74
C ARG A 94 4.75 1.18 0.66
N TRP A 95 4.23 1.44 -0.53
CA TRP A 95 5.01 1.84 -1.68
C TRP A 95 4.76 3.32 -2.02
N GLU A 96 5.80 4.04 -2.38
CA GLU A 96 5.69 5.42 -2.86
C GLU A 96 5.41 5.44 -4.36
N ARG A 97 6.13 4.61 -5.12
CA ARG A 97 6.09 4.59 -6.58
C ARG A 97 6.60 3.28 -7.17
N LEU A 98 6.21 3.03 -8.42
CA LEU A 98 6.80 2.05 -9.32
C LEU A 98 7.57 2.80 -10.41
N THR A 99 8.78 2.36 -10.72
CA THR A 99 9.57 2.88 -11.85
C THR A 99 9.98 1.76 -12.79
N PHE A 100 10.05 2.07 -14.07
CA PHE A 100 10.58 1.19 -15.11
C PHE A 100 10.94 2.02 -16.34
N ARG A 101 11.75 1.48 -17.26
CA ARG A 101 11.89 2.05 -18.60
C ARG A 101 11.03 1.25 -19.56
N PHE A 102 10.46 1.92 -20.56
CA PHE A 102 9.64 1.27 -21.57
C PHE A 102 9.90 1.84 -22.96
N LYS A 103 9.55 1.05 -23.98
CA LYS A 103 9.53 1.46 -25.39
C LYS A 103 8.33 0.82 -26.08
N LEU A 104 7.63 1.60 -26.89
CA LEU A 104 6.51 1.14 -27.73
C LEU A 104 6.88 1.31 -29.21
N THR A 105 6.60 0.31 -30.04
CA THR A 105 6.84 0.41 -31.50
C THR A 105 5.68 1.02 -32.26
N SER A 106 4.52 1.18 -31.62
CA SER A 106 3.35 1.87 -32.16
C SER A 106 2.50 2.43 -31.04
N ILE A 107 1.75 3.49 -31.34
CA ILE A 107 0.63 4.00 -30.54
C ILE A 107 -0.66 4.07 -31.35
N ALA A 108 -0.62 3.71 -32.64
CA ALA A 108 -1.75 3.82 -33.53
C ALA A 108 -2.86 2.85 -33.09
N GLY A 109 -4.04 3.39 -32.84
CA GLY A 109 -5.20 2.61 -32.39
C GLY A 109 -5.31 2.47 -30.86
N LEU A 110 -4.34 2.95 -30.07
CA LEU A 110 -4.50 3.07 -28.63
C LEU A 110 -5.51 4.18 -28.28
N ALA A 111 -6.34 3.95 -27.26
CA ALA A 111 -7.27 4.96 -26.75
C ALA A 111 -6.54 6.16 -26.15
N ALA A 112 -7.04 7.38 -26.43
CA ALA A 112 -6.41 8.60 -25.93
C ALA A 112 -6.31 8.64 -24.39
N ASP A 113 -7.30 8.11 -23.69
CA ASP A 113 -7.34 7.95 -22.24
C ASP A 113 -7.30 6.46 -21.84
N LYS A 114 -6.69 6.17 -20.68
CA LYS A 114 -6.71 4.83 -20.05
C LYS A 114 -6.16 3.68 -20.92
N ALA A 115 -5.41 3.97 -21.99
CA ALA A 115 -4.78 2.95 -22.81
C ALA A 115 -3.53 2.35 -22.19
N LEU A 116 -2.74 3.13 -21.43
CA LEU A 116 -1.44 2.69 -20.90
C LEU A 116 -1.47 2.75 -19.37
N LEU A 117 -1.85 1.63 -18.77
CA LEU A 117 -2.09 1.52 -17.33
C LEU A 117 -1.22 0.43 -16.69
N CYS A 118 -0.74 0.71 -15.49
CA CYS A 118 -0.28 -0.30 -14.55
C CYS A 118 -1.45 -0.67 -13.65
N ARG A 119 -1.81 -1.95 -13.67
CA ARG A 119 -2.80 -2.53 -12.77
C ARG A 119 -2.10 -3.31 -11.66
N PHE A 120 -2.51 -3.05 -10.44
CA PHE A 120 -1.99 -3.66 -9.22
C PHE A 120 -3.09 -4.47 -8.57
N ARG A 121 -2.97 -5.79 -8.57
CA ARG A 121 -4.01 -6.69 -8.06
C ARG A 121 -3.65 -7.23 -6.69
N THR A 122 -4.61 -7.20 -5.78
CA THR A 122 -4.52 -7.80 -4.44
C THR A 122 -5.50 -8.97 -4.24
N GLY A 123 -6.56 -9.03 -5.06
CA GLY A 123 -7.55 -10.12 -5.03
C GLY A 123 -8.21 -10.40 -6.39
N PRO A 124 -9.05 -11.45 -6.49
CA PRO A 124 -9.72 -11.84 -7.74
C PRO A 124 -10.58 -10.73 -8.37
N THR A 125 -11.15 -9.86 -7.55
CA THR A 125 -11.98 -8.72 -7.98
C THR A 125 -11.40 -7.37 -7.55
N THR A 126 -10.27 -7.36 -6.86
CA THR A 126 -9.67 -6.16 -6.27
C THR A 126 -8.40 -5.79 -7.01
N PHE A 127 -8.40 -4.60 -7.61
CA PHE A 127 -7.23 -4.02 -8.24
C PHE A 127 -7.32 -2.49 -8.29
N ALA A 128 -6.16 -1.85 -8.46
CA ALA A 128 -6.05 -0.43 -8.78
C ALA A 128 -5.38 -0.24 -10.14
N ASP A 129 -5.97 0.60 -10.99
CA ASP A 129 -5.42 0.99 -12.29
C ASP A 129 -4.82 2.39 -12.19
N LEU A 130 -3.54 2.53 -12.55
CA LEU A 130 -2.84 3.80 -12.55
C LEU A 130 -2.17 4.02 -13.91
N PRO A 131 -2.35 5.18 -14.55
CA PRO A 131 -1.70 5.46 -15.82
C PRO A 131 -0.19 5.57 -15.62
N PHE A 132 0.58 5.02 -16.56
CA PHE A 132 2.02 5.21 -16.60
C PHE A 132 2.47 6.14 -17.75
N ALA A 133 1.63 6.32 -18.76
CA ALA A 133 1.84 7.26 -19.86
C ALA A 133 0.51 7.62 -20.52
N GLN A 134 0.48 8.73 -21.25
CA GLN A 134 -0.59 9.02 -22.22
C GLN A 134 -0.06 8.74 -23.63
N PRO A 135 -0.79 8.04 -24.51
CA PRO A 135 -0.28 7.71 -25.85
C PRO A 135 0.22 8.93 -26.65
N ALA A 136 -0.45 10.08 -26.52
CA ALA A 136 -0.05 11.32 -27.18
C ALA A 136 1.34 11.86 -26.76
N GLN A 137 1.85 11.41 -25.61
CA GLN A 137 3.16 11.82 -25.07
C GLN A 137 4.26 10.79 -25.32
N VAL A 138 3.90 9.59 -25.82
CA VAL A 138 4.85 8.51 -26.05
C VAL A 138 5.63 8.75 -27.33
N LYS A 139 6.96 8.79 -27.22
CA LYS A 139 7.86 8.74 -28.37
C LYS A 139 8.02 7.31 -28.88
N VAL A 140 7.42 7.01 -30.02
CA VAL A 140 7.46 5.68 -30.64
C VAL A 140 8.90 5.30 -31.02
N GLY A 141 9.31 4.08 -30.68
CA GLY A 141 10.64 3.55 -30.99
C GLY A 141 11.74 3.98 -30.00
N GLU A 142 11.46 4.85 -29.04
CA GLU A 142 12.42 5.36 -28.07
C GLU A 142 12.17 4.81 -26.66
N TRP A 143 13.27 4.53 -25.94
CA TRP A 143 13.22 4.17 -24.52
C TRP A 143 12.93 5.41 -23.66
N GLN A 144 11.95 5.28 -22.77
CA GLN A 144 11.45 6.35 -21.91
C GLN A 144 11.28 5.85 -20.49
N ASP A 145 11.51 6.73 -19.52
CA ASP A 145 11.31 6.40 -18.11
C ASP A 145 9.85 6.62 -17.71
N ALA A 146 9.29 5.67 -16.98
CA ALA A 146 7.96 5.77 -16.38
C ALA A 146 8.08 5.80 -14.86
N CYS A 147 7.25 6.64 -14.23
CA CYS A 147 7.12 6.73 -12.78
C CYS A 147 5.63 6.79 -12.43
N VAL A 148 5.12 5.70 -11.84
CA VAL A 148 3.75 5.59 -11.36
C VAL A 148 3.76 5.88 -9.86
N ARG A 149 3.20 7.01 -9.43
CA ARG A 149 3.14 7.39 -8.02
C ARG A 149 1.85 6.87 -7.37
N PHE A 150 1.96 6.43 -6.11
CA PHE A 150 0.85 5.87 -5.32
C PHE A 150 0.30 6.86 -4.29
N ASP A 151 0.72 8.13 -4.34
CA ASP A 151 0.25 9.21 -3.47
C ASP A 151 -1.06 9.84 -3.96
N ALA A 152 -1.39 9.67 -5.25
CA ALA A 152 -2.59 10.21 -5.88
C ALA A 152 -3.90 9.47 -5.55
N PHE A 153 -3.90 8.51 -4.62
CA PHE A 153 -5.15 7.92 -4.16
C PHE A 153 -5.96 8.96 -3.39
N GLU A 154 -7.11 9.35 -3.92
CA GLU A 154 -8.20 9.83 -3.07
C GLU A 154 -8.41 8.79 -1.97
N LYS A 155 -8.45 9.26 -0.72
CA LYS A 155 -8.56 8.43 0.49
C LYS A 155 -9.59 7.32 0.24
N PRO A 156 -9.19 6.03 0.18
CA PRO A 156 -10.13 5.00 -0.22
C PRO A 156 -11.26 4.88 0.78
N VAL A 157 -12.48 4.82 0.26
CA VAL A 157 -13.72 4.57 1.01
C VAL A 157 -13.68 3.19 1.69
N ASN A 158 -12.81 2.27 1.23
CA ASN A 158 -12.57 0.98 1.85
C ASN A 158 -11.07 0.72 2.09
N ILE A 159 -10.62 1.08 3.28
CA ILE A 159 -9.23 0.94 3.70
C ILE A 159 -8.79 -0.53 3.82
N TYR A 160 -9.70 -1.49 4.02
CA TYR A 160 -9.32 -2.88 4.23
C TYR A 160 -8.74 -3.56 2.99
N ILE A 161 -9.43 -3.36 1.86
CA ILE A 161 -9.21 -4.16 0.64
C ILE A 161 -7.91 -3.75 -0.08
N ASN A 162 -7.55 -2.46 -0.06
CA ASN A 162 -6.36 -1.96 -0.74
C ASN A 162 -5.15 -1.74 0.18
N TYR A 163 -5.33 -1.60 1.51
CA TYR A 163 -4.20 -1.44 2.42
C TYR A 163 -3.65 -2.79 2.86
N PHE A 164 -4.44 -3.74 3.37
CA PHE A 164 -3.86 -4.89 4.07
C PHE A 164 -3.58 -6.10 3.19
N GLU A 165 -4.17 -6.18 1.99
CA GLU A 165 -3.91 -7.31 1.11
C GLU A 165 -2.54 -7.21 0.43
N SER A 166 -1.87 -8.35 0.29
CA SER A 166 -0.62 -8.43 -0.45
C SER A 166 -0.83 -8.19 -1.94
N LEU A 167 0.09 -7.47 -2.56
CA LEU A 167 0.17 -7.36 -4.01
C LEU A 167 0.57 -8.71 -4.60
N LYS A 168 -0.32 -9.26 -5.41
CA LYS A 168 -0.17 -10.57 -6.06
C LYS A 168 0.27 -10.44 -7.50
N GLU A 169 -0.16 -9.38 -8.19
CA GLU A 169 0.14 -9.20 -9.61
C GLU A 169 0.43 -7.74 -9.95
N LEU A 170 1.39 -7.55 -10.86
CA LEU A 170 1.60 -6.32 -11.62
C LEU A 170 1.20 -6.61 -13.07
N THR A 171 0.34 -5.78 -13.65
CA THR A 171 -0.09 -5.94 -15.04
C THR A 171 0.08 -4.63 -15.81
N PHE A 172 0.75 -4.68 -16.96
CA PHE A 172 0.66 -3.63 -17.96
C PHE A 172 -0.58 -3.89 -18.82
N ARG A 173 -1.54 -2.96 -18.78
CA ARG A 173 -2.75 -3.02 -19.58
C ARG A 173 -2.63 -2.03 -20.74
N PHE A 174 -2.92 -2.55 -21.93
CA PHE A 174 -3.00 -1.83 -23.20
C PHE A 174 -4.47 -1.77 -23.61
N GLY A 175 -5.00 -0.58 -23.88
CA GLY A 175 -6.37 -0.37 -24.34
C GLY A 175 -6.40 0.24 -25.74
N ALA A 176 -7.13 -0.38 -26.66
CA ALA A 176 -7.37 0.15 -27.99
C ALA A 176 -8.67 0.96 -28.02
N GLU A 177 -8.76 1.90 -28.97
CA GLU A 177 -10.05 2.50 -29.35
C GLU A 177 -10.95 1.42 -29.95
N GLN A 178 -12.24 1.56 -29.70
CA GLN A 178 -13.24 0.68 -30.28
C GLN A 178 -13.13 0.72 -31.82
N ASP A 179 -13.20 -0.46 -32.46
CA ASP A 179 -13.14 -0.68 -33.90
C ASP A 179 -11.80 -0.32 -34.60
N LYS A 180 -10.75 0.10 -33.88
CA LYS A 180 -9.43 0.39 -34.49
C LYS A 180 -8.41 -0.73 -34.35
N GLY A 181 -8.50 -1.49 -33.25
CA GLY A 181 -7.49 -2.48 -32.89
C GLY A 181 -6.12 -1.83 -32.58
N PHE A 182 -5.14 -2.66 -32.27
CA PHE A 182 -3.77 -2.25 -32.00
C PHE A 182 -2.81 -3.38 -32.35
N ASP A 183 -1.73 -3.07 -33.03
CA ASP A 183 -0.63 -4.01 -33.28
C ASP A 183 0.70 -3.30 -33.04
N GLY A 184 1.50 -3.86 -32.13
CA GLY A 184 2.78 -3.30 -31.76
C GLY A 184 3.51 -4.16 -30.73
N GLU A 185 4.69 -3.68 -30.33
CA GLU A 185 5.52 -4.32 -29.33
C GLU A 185 5.70 -3.39 -28.15
N PHE A 186 5.55 -3.96 -26.97
CA PHE A 186 5.91 -3.33 -25.71
C PHE A 186 7.22 -3.92 -25.21
N TRP A 187 8.15 -3.03 -24.91
CA TRP A 187 9.43 -3.36 -24.33
C TRP A 187 9.51 -2.72 -22.94
N VAL A 188 10.02 -3.46 -21.96
CA VAL A 188 10.18 -2.95 -20.59
C VAL A 188 11.48 -3.44 -19.96
N SER A 189 12.12 -2.58 -19.16
CA SER A 189 13.34 -2.87 -18.41
C SER A 189 13.27 -2.30 -16.99
N ALA A 190 14.09 -2.86 -16.09
CA ALA A 190 14.37 -2.32 -14.76
C ALA A 190 13.14 -1.98 -13.91
N ILE A 191 12.22 -2.94 -13.74
CA ILE A 191 10.99 -2.73 -12.97
C ILE A 191 11.29 -2.76 -11.48
N ARG A 192 10.99 -1.65 -10.78
CA ARG A 192 11.33 -1.47 -9.37
C ARG A 192 10.22 -0.78 -8.60
N PHE A 193 9.87 -1.34 -7.45
CA PHE A 193 9.07 -0.66 -6.44
C PHE A 193 9.96 0.13 -5.49
N HIS A 194 9.54 1.33 -5.14
CA HIS A 194 10.21 2.16 -4.14
C HIS A 194 9.32 2.22 -2.92
N ALA A 195 9.81 1.70 -1.80
CA ALA A 195 9.09 1.75 -0.54
C ALA A 195 8.93 3.20 -0.10
N LYS A 196 7.82 3.52 0.55
CA LYS A 196 7.75 4.76 1.32
C LYS A 196 8.84 4.69 2.37
N SER A 197 9.65 5.73 2.47
CA SER A 197 10.44 5.92 3.69
C SER A 197 9.46 5.85 4.87
N PRO A 198 9.78 5.10 5.94
CA PRO A 198 9.07 5.29 7.18
C PRO A 198 9.04 6.79 7.46
N PRO A 199 7.88 7.39 7.79
CA PRO A 199 7.89 8.76 8.23
C PRO A 199 8.93 8.87 9.35
N ASP A 200 9.79 9.87 9.29
CA ASP A 200 10.80 10.15 10.31
C ASP A 200 10.07 10.65 11.56
N TRP A 201 9.35 9.72 12.19
CA TRP A 201 8.45 9.97 13.28
C TRP A 201 9.14 9.53 14.56
N LYS A 202 9.60 10.54 15.29
CA LYS A 202 10.08 10.39 16.65
C LYS A 202 9.21 11.30 17.51
N HIS A 203 8.55 10.71 18.51
CA HIS A 203 7.84 11.46 19.54
C HIS A 203 8.56 11.25 20.86
N GLU A 204 9.00 12.33 21.49
CA GLU A 204 9.53 12.32 22.86
C GLU A 204 8.36 12.64 23.80
N PRO A 205 7.93 11.69 24.64
CA PRO A 205 6.75 11.89 25.48
C PRO A 205 6.89 13.08 26.44
N ARG A 206 5.84 13.90 26.52
CA ARG A 206 5.77 15.03 27.45
C ARG A 206 5.17 14.56 28.78
N ILE A 207 6.01 14.52 29.81
CA ILE A 207 5.59 14.11 31.16
C ILE A 207 4.87 15.28 31.84
N THR A 208 3.62 15.08 32.20
CA THR A 208 2.81 16.02 32.98
C THR A 208 2.50 15.42 34.35
N PRO A 209 2.85 16.07 35.48
CA PRO A 209 2.55 15.55 36.81
C PRO A 209 1.05 15.32 37.00
N ARG A 210 0.70 14.13 37.47
CA ARG A 210 -0.68 13.74 37.80
C ARG A 210 -0.87 13.67 39.30
N GLN A 211 -2.02 14.13 39.79
CA GLN A 211 -2.44 13.79 41.14
C GLN A 211 -2.86 12.33 41.14
N ALA A 212 -2.04 11.46 41.73
CA ALA A 212 -2.39 10.06 41.93
C ALA A 212 -3.55 9.96 42.93
N SER A 213 -4.78 9.99 42.42
CA SER A 213 -5.95 9.54 43.15
C SER A 213 -6.32 8.20 42.54
N GLY A 214 -6.26 7.09 43.30
CA GLY A 214 -6.44 5.73 42.75
C GLY A 214 -7.64 5.59 41.79
N LEU A 215 -7.64 4.53 40.97
CA LEU A 215 -8.56 4.29 39.85
C LEU A 215 -10.03 4.64 40.17
N ARG A 216 -10.44 5.88 39.89
CA ARG A 216 -11.81 6.38 40.10
C ARG A 216 -12.59 6.51 38.81
N ARG A 217 -11.89 6.66 37.68
CA ARG A 217 -12.50 6.90 36.37
C ARG A 217 -11.70 6.28 35.24
N ALA A 218 -12.37 5.62 34.31
CA ALA A 218 -11.79 5.07 33.10
C ALA A 218 -12.52 5.59 31.85
N LEU A 219 -11.76 5.81 30.79
CA LEU A 219 -12.28 6.01 29.44
C LEU A 219 -12.23 4.67 28.70
N LEU A 220 -13.38 4.14 28.32
CA LEU A 220 -13.50 2.93 27.53
C LEU A 220 -13.89 3.27 26.09
N ILE A 221 -12.98 3.04 25.15
CA ILE A 221 -13.25 3.10 23.73
C ILE A 221 -13.37 1.67 23.21
N THR A 222 -14.54 1.30 22.70
CA THR A 222 -14.81 -0.09 22.30
C THR A 222 -15.57 -0.17 20.99
N HIS A 223 -15.25 -1.17 20.18
CA HIS A 223 -16.07 -1.48 19.01
C HIS A 223 -17.50 -1.87 19.43
N SER A 224 -18.51 -1.43 18.67
CA SER A 224 -19.92 -1.66 19.04
C SER A 224 -20.30 -3.13 19.21
N ALA A 225 -19.61 -4.05 18.52
CA ALA A 225 -19.81 -5.49 18.61
C ALA A 225 -18.89 -6.19 19.63
N ALA A 226 -18.03 -5.46 20.36
CA ALA A 226 -17.05 -6.00 21.29
C ALA A 226 -17.57 -6.16 22.73
N SER A 227 -18.89 -6.28 22.92
CA SER A 227 -19.53 -6.42 24.23
C SER A 227 -19.20 -7.73 24.96
N PHE A 228 -18.57 -8.70 24.30
CA PHE A 228 -18.22 -10.00 24.88
C PHE A 228 -16.96 -10.00 25.75
N TYR A 229 -16.20 -8.90 25.79
CA TYR A 229 -15.00 -8.79 26.63
C TYR A 229 -15.28 -8.40 28.09
N PHE A 230 -16.51 -7.98 28.41
CA PHE A 230 -16.97 -7.60 29.74
C PHE A 230 -16.08 -6.58 30.50
N VAL A 231 -15.28 -5.79 29.77
CA VAL A 231 -14.30 -4.85 30.35
C VAL A 231 -15.00 -3.77 31.15
N ARG A 232 -16.14 -3.26 30.63
CA ARG A 232 -16.94 -2.26 31.32
C ARG A 232 -17.47 -2.79 32.64
N GLU A 233 -18.12 -3.94 32.58
CA GLU A 233 -18.77 -4.61 33.71
C GLU A 233 -17.75 -4.91 34.80
N THR A 234 -16.55 -5.33 34.41
CA THR A 234 -15.42 -5.56 35.33
C THR A 234 -14.98 -4.26 36.00
N MET A 235 -14.83 -3.16 35.26
CA MET A 235 -14.45 -1.86 35.81
C MET A 235 -15.51 -1.30 36.76
N GLU A 236 -16.79 -1.38 36.38
CA GLU A 236 -17.91 -0.94 37.21
C GLU A 236 -18.02 -1.77 38.51
N ALA A 237 -17.79 -3.10 38.44
CA ALA A 237 -17.75 -3.97 39.61
C ALA A 237 -16.60 -3.65 40.57
N LEU A 238 -15.49 -3.09 40.06
CA LEU A 238 -14.37 -2.58 40.86
C LEU A 238 -14.61 -1.15 41.40
N GLY A 239 -15.80 -0.57 41.19
CA GLY A 239 -16.16 0.77 41.66
C GLY A 239 -15.57 1.90 40.81
N VAL A 240 -15.14 1.62 39.57
CA VAL A 240 -14.58 2.62 38.65
C VAL A 240 -15.71 3.24 37.81
N ALA A 241 -15.78 4.57 37.75
CA ALA A 241 -16.70 5.25 36.84
C ALA A 241 -16.22 5.15 35.39
N VAL A 242 -17.06 4.65 34.48
CA VAL A 242 -16.68 4.44 33.07
C VAL A 242 -17.34 5.47 32.15
N ASP A 243 -16.54 6.26 31.43
CA ASP A 243 -16.98 7.03 30.26
C ASP A 243 -16.80 6.15 29.01
N ARG A 244 -17.91 5.76 28.37
CA ARG A 244 -17.89 4.87 27.22
C ARG A 244 -18.02 5.64 25.92
N ARG A 245 -17.09 5.38 25.00
CA ARG A 245 -17.11 5.82 23.61
C ARG A 245 -17.14 4.64 22.66
N LEU A 246 -17.90 4.79 21.58
CA LEU A 246 -18.09 3.74 20.59
C LEU A 246 -17.22 3.96 19.38
N PHE A 247 -16.41 2.96 19.07
CA PHE A 247 -15.74 2.83 17.80
C PHE A 247 -16.68 2.14 16.80
N ARG A 248 -16.95 2.81 15.67
CA ARG A 248 -17.91 2.35 14.64
C ARG A 248 -17.26 1.56 13.49
N GLY A 249 -16.00 1.17 13.65
CA GLY A 249 -15.23 0.48 12.61
C GLY A 249 -14.36 1.44 11.79
N LEU A 250 -13.40 0.88 11.04
CA LEU A 250 -12.27 1.66 10.51
C LEU A 250 -12.62 2.74 9.48
N HIS A 251 -13.83 2.73 8.92
CA HIS A 251 -14.29 3.77 7.99
C HIS A 251 -14.59 5.11 8.70
N PHE A 252 -14.59 5.12 10.03
CA PHE A 252 -14.94 6.26 10.83
C PHE A 252 -13.78 6.67 11.74
N PRO A 253 -13.55 7.97 11.95
CA PRO A 253 -12.71 8.44 13.04
C PRO A 253 -13.16 7.82 14.35
N VAL A 254 -12.24 7.68 15.31
CA VAL A 254 -12.61 7.38 16.70
C VAL A 254 -13.37 8.58 17.27
N PHE A 255 -14.69 8.60 17.04
CA PHE A 255 -15.56 9.67 17.49
C PHE A 255 -15.54 9.76 19.02
N GLY A 256 -15.26 10.96 19.53
CA GLY A 256 -15.17 11.19 20.97
C GLY A 256 -13.87 10.72 21.61
N PHE A 257 -12.81 10.46 20.83
CA PHE A 257 -11.46 10.43 21.41
C PHE A 257 -11.15 11.83 21.99
N PRO A 258 -10.56 11.92 23.19
CA PRO A 258 -10.26 13.21 23.82
C PRO A 258 -9.50 14.17 22.91
N GLY A 259 -10.00 15.40 22.81
CA GLY A 259 -9.44 16.42 21.91
C GLY A 259 -8.09 16.99 22.36
N GLY A 260 -7.65 16.67 23.58
CA GLY A 260 -6.40 17.14 24.15
C GLY A 260 -6.05 16.47 25.48
N THR A 261 -4.87 16.81 26.00
CA THR A 261 -4.29 16.22 27.20
C THR A 261 -5.19 16.36 28.43
N THR A 262 -5.81 17.51 28.66
CA THR A 262 -6.67 17.75 29.83
C THR A 262 -7.83 16.75 29.93
N GLU A 263 -8.51 16.49 28.82
CA GLU A 263 -9.66 15.58 28.79
C GLU A 263 -9.22 14.12 28.97
N LEU A 264 -8.10 13.75 28.36
CA LEU A 264 -7.52 12.41 28.46
C LEU A 264 -7.00 12.13 29.88
N PHE A 265 -6.44 13.14 30.55
CA PHE A 265 -5.85 13.04 31.89
C PHE A 265 -6.90 13.07 33.02
N ASN A 266 -8.16 13.39 32.71
CA ASN A 266 -9.29 13.20 33.65
C ASN A 266 -9.62 11.73 33.90
N SER A 267 -9.03 10.81 33.15
CA SER A 267 -9.19 9.36 33.31
C SER A 267 -7.92 8.75 33.88
N GLU A 268 -8.04 7.93 34.92
CA GLU A 268 -6.92 7.15 35.49
C GLU A 268 -6.49 5.99 34.59
N MET A 269 -7.42 5.55 33.73
CA MET A 269 -7.17 4.50 32.76
C MET A 269 -7.86 4.79 31.43
N ILE A 270 -7.21 4.42 30.32
CA ILE A 270 -7.79 4.36 28.99
C ILE A 270 -7.79 2.90 28.56
N ALA A 271 -8.97 2.39 28.19
CA ALA A 271 -9.13 1.05 27.65
C ALA A 271 -9.55 1.14 26.17
N LEU A 272 -8.76 0.56 25.29
CA LEU A 272 -9.06 0.37 23.88
C LEU A 272 -9.41 -1.11 23.68
N VAL A 273 -10.67 -1.41 23.36
CA VAL A 273 -11.18 -2.78 23.26
C VAL A 273 -11.69 -3.06 21.85
N ASP A 274 -10.99 -3.95 21.16
CA ASP A 274 -11.24 -4.31 19.77
C ASP A 274 -11.19 -3.09 18.83
N VAL A 275 -10.21 -2.21 19.10
CA VAL A 275 -9.93 -1.01 18.32
C VAL A 275 -8.60 -1.19 17.62
N ASP A 276 -8.60 -1.14 16.29
CA ASP A 276 -7.40 -1.25 15.49
C ASP A 276 -6.46 -0.03 15.69
N PRO A 277 -5.17 -0.20 16.02
CA PRO A 277 -4.24 0.91 16.18
C PRO A 277 -4.10 1.78 14.92
N TYR A 278 -4.34 1.23 13.73
CA TYR A 278 -4.24 1.94 12.46
C TYR A 278 -5.31 3.04 12.28
N VAL A 279 -6.36 3.05 13.09
CA VAL A 279 -7.37 4.13 13.04
C VAL A 279 -7.02 5.32 13.91
N LEU A 280 -6.02 5.18 14.78
CA LEU A 280 -5.52 6.31 15.54
C LEU A 280 -4.72 7.22 14.63
N THR A 281 -5.09 8.49 14.63
CA THR A 281 -4.26 9.53 14.03
C THR A 281 -2.96 9.65 14.81
N ARG A 282 -1.90 10.14 14.15
CA ARG A 282 -0.62 10.41 14.80
C ARG A 282 -0.76 11.21 16.10
N GLY A 283 -1.54 12.29 16.10
CA GLY A 283 -1.75 13.11 17.29
C GLY A 283 -2.41 12.34 18.44
N GLN A 284 -3.33 11.42 18.15
CA GLN A 284 -3.94 10.56 19.17
C GLN A 284 -2.93 9.57 19.76
N VAL A 285 -2.04 9.02 18.93
CA VAL A 285 -0.94 8.16 19.40
C VAL A 285 0.03 8.95 20.27
N GLU A 286 0.45 10.14 19.85
CA GLU A 286 1.34 11.02 20.63
C GLU A 286 0.71 11.39 21.99
N LEU A 287 -0.59 11.69 22.04
CA LEU A 287 -1.31 11.94 23.29
C LEU A 287 -1.35 10.71 24.22
N LEU A 288 -1.53 9.51 23.68
CA LEU A 288 -1.47 8.27 24.47
C LEU A 288 -0.06 8.02 25.00
N CYS A 289 0.97 8.30 24.21
CA CYS A 289 2.37 8.23 24.67
C CYS A 289 2.62 9.19 25.82
N ASP A 290 2.20 10.46 25.70
CA ASP A 290 2.33 11.46 26.77
C ASP A 290 1.61 11.01 28.04
N TYR A 291 0.42 10.44 27.90
CA TYR A 291 -0.39 9.92 28.99
C TYR A 291 0.25 8.77 29.76
N VAL A 292 0.73 7.76 29.04
CA VAL A 292 1.41 6.60 29.63
C VAL A 292 2.72 7.04 30.30
N ALA A 293 3.50 7.89 29.64
CA ALA A 293 4.73 8.43 30.23
C ALA A 293 4.47 9.28 31.49
N SER A 294 3.29 9.90 31.58
CA SER A 294 2.81 10.63 32.76
C SER A 294 2.23 9.72 33.85
N GLY A 295 2.30 8.40 33.70
CA GLY A 295 1.86 7.40 34.69
C GLY A 295 0.41 6.93 34.54
N GLY A 296 -0.25 7.22 33.42
CA GLY A 296 -1.60 6.74 33.15
C GLY A 296 -1.67 5.27 32.76
N GLY A 297 -2.75 4.60 33.14
CA GLY A 297 -3.00 3.20 32.78
C GLY A 297 -3.52 3.06 31.35
N LEU A 298 -2.84 2.32 30.49
CA LEU A 298 -3.35 1.96 29.17
C LEU A 298 -3.62 0.45 29.12
N LEU A 299 -4.86 0.09 28.80
CA LEU A 299 -5.24 -1.28 28.47
C LEU A 299 -5.60 -1.36 27.00
N PHE A 300 -4.92 -2.25 26.29
CA PHE A 300 -5.21 -2.56 24.91
C PHE A 300 -5.67 -4.02 24.82
N VAL A 301 -6.93 -4.23 24.45
CA VAL A 301 -7.50 -5.56 24.23
C VAL A 301 -7.72 -5.74 22.73
N ALA A 302 -6.80 -6.46 22.10
CA ALA A 302 -6.94 -6.85 20.71
C ALA A 302 -8.08 -7.88 20.57
N GLY A 303 -8.93 -7.68 19.56
CA GLY A 303 -10.01 -8.59 19.22
C GLY A 303 -10.03 -8.97 17.74
N PRO A 304 -11.08 -9.68 17.28
CA PRO A 304 -11.23 -10.11 15.89
C PRO A 304 -11.19 -8.96 14.87
N ASN A 305 -11.45 -7.72 15.30
CA ASN A 305 -11.40 -6.53 14.47
C ASN A 305 -10.10 -5.73 14.68
N THR A 306 -9.12 -6.29 15.39
CA THR A 306 -7.78 -5.73 15.62
C THR A 306 -6.75 -6.57 14.87
N LEU A 307 -5.93 -5.93 14.02
CA LEU A 307 -4.89 -6.58 13.22
C LEU A 307 -3.55 -6.73 13.95
#